data_AF-A0A2T0XP24-F1
#
_entry.id   AF-A0A2T0XP24-F1
#
_cell.length_a   1.000
_cell.length_b   1.000
_cell.length_c   1.000
_cell.angle_alpha   90.00
_cell.angle_beta   90.00
_cell.angle_gamma   90.00
#
_symmetry.space_group_name_H-M   'P 1'
#
loop_
_entity.id
_entity.type
_entity.pdbx_description
1 polymer ?
#
loop_
_entity_poly.entity_id
_entity_poly.type
_entity_poly.pdbx_seq_one_letter_code
_entity_poly.pdbx_strand_id
1 'polypeptide(L)'
;MKEGKIHLIDLDFEYKMWKNHLEWFLRDLKIIRDRNNEIAGGQGKKELNAVEEMILDEWEDQIKKMMGRIKTQEQELQYYNKDFPITADHQYFDEHLGLRQRMEKLSNNVIAKISDLIKELSV
;
A
#
# COMPACT_ATOMS: atom_id res chain seq x y z
N MET A 1 -6.53 -25.54 -1.70
CA MET A 1 -7.27 -24.87 -0.62
C MET A 1 -8.43 -25.79 -0.24
N LYS A 2 -8.38 -26.46 0.91
CA LYS A 2 -9.45 -27.35 1.39
C LYS A 2 -9.97 -26.76 2.71
N GLU A 3 -11.27 -26.47 2.75
CA GLU A 3 -12.08 -26.17 3.95
C GLU A 3 -11.68 -24.96 4.82
N GLY A 4 -11.94 -23.75 4.31
CA GLY A 4 -12.72 -22.72 5.02
C GLY A 4 -12.28 -22.23 6.41
N LYS A 5 -11.02 -22.38 6.81
CA LYS A 5 -10.47 -21.77 8.04
C LYS A 5 -9.17 -21.07 7.70
N ILE A 6 -9.19 -19.74 7.58
CA ILE A 6 -7.95 -18.95 7.60
C ILE A 6 -7.54 -18.81 9.06
N HIS A 7 -6.31 -19.20 9.40
CA HIS A 7 -5.83 -19.03 10.75
C HIS A 7 -5.42 -17.57 10.97
N LEU A 8 -5.63 -17.05 12.18
CA LEU A 8 -5.21 -15.69 12.55
C LEU A 8 -3.72 -15.42 12.31
N ILE A 9 -2.88 -16.46 12.40
CA ILE A 9 -1.45 -16.37 12.06
C ILE A 9 -1.24 -16.04 10.58
N ASP A 10 -2.09 -16.55 9.69
CA ASP A 10 -2.03 -16.26 8.26
C ASP A 10 -2.43 -14.80 7.98
N LEU A 11 -3.43 -14.27 8.71
CA LEU A 11 -3.85 -12.86 8.60
C LEU A 11 -2.78 -11.89 9.11
N ASP A 12 -2.17 -12.20 10.27
CA ASP A 12 -1.06 -11.41 10.83
C ASP A 12 0.15 -11.40 9.90
N PHE A 13 0.51 -12.55 9.34
CA PHE A 13 1.55 -12.66 8.32
C PHE A 13 1.23 -11.79 7.10
N GLU A 14 0.01 -11.87 6.59
CA GLU A 14 -0.40 -11.10 5.42
C GLU A 14 -0.35 -9.59 5.67
N TYR A 15 -0.79 -9.11 6.83
CA TYR A 15 -0.68 -7.69 7.17
C TYR A 15 0.76 -7.21 7.30
N LYS A 16 1.67 -8.05 7.82
CA LYS A 16 3.10 -7.74 7.82
C LYS A 16 3.64 -7.59 6.40
N MET A 17 3.25 -8.50 5.50
CA MET A 17 3.62 -8.41 4.09
C MET A 17 3.07 -7.15 3.43
N TRP A 18 1.80 -6.82 3.66
CA TRP A 18 1.19 -5.60 3.11
C TRP A 18 1.84 -4.33 3.64
N LYS A 19 2.11 -4.24 4.95
CA LYS A 19 2.82 -3.10 5.55
C LYS A 19 4.20 -2.92 4.91
N ASN A 20 4.96 -4.01 4.74
CA ASN A 20 6.25 -3.97 4.06
C ASN A 20 6.12 -3.47 2.62
N HIS A 21 5.15 -3.95 1.84
CA HIS A 21 4.92 -3.46 0.47
C HIS A 21 4.55 -1.96 0.42
N LEU A 22 3.69 -1.50 1.33
CA LEU A 22 3.31 -0.09 1.41
C LEU A 22 4.51 0.80 1.77
N GLU A 23 5.38 0.35 2.67
CA GLU A 23 6.63 1.04 2.99
C GLU A 23 7.57 1.11 1.78
N TRP A 24 7.64 0.05 0.96
CA TRP A 24 8.42 0.06 -0.27
C TRP A 24 7.90 1.10 -1.26
N PHE A 25 6.59 1.15 -1.47
CA PHE A 25 5.99 2.18 -2.33
C PHE A 25 6.28 3.60 -1.85
N LEU A 26 6.24 3.86 -0.54
CA LEU A 26 6.63 5.18 0.00
C LEU A 26 8.10 5.51 -0.27
N ARG A 27 9.00 4.53 -0.18
CA ARG A 27 10.42 4.71 -0.51
C ARG A 27 10.60 5.01 -1.99
N ASP A 28 9.90 4.29 -2.87
CA ASP A 28 9.97 4.52 -4.32
C ASP A 28 9.46 5.92 -4.69
N LEU A 29 8.31 6.35 -4.15
CA LEU A 29 7.79 7.70 -4.35
C LEU A 29 8.79 8.77 -3.86
N LYS A 30 9.47 8.52 -2.74
CA LYS A 30 10.53 9.41 -2.25
C LYS A 30 11.71 9.48 -3.22
N ILE A 31 12.18 8.34 -3.72
CA ILE A 31 13.28 8.30 -4.70
C ILE A 31 12.92 9.10 -5.96
N ILE A 32 11.68 8.99 -6.44
CA ILE A 32 11.17 9.77 -7.58
C ILE A 32 11.19 11.26 -7.27
N ARG A 33 10.72 11.67 -6.09
CA ARG A 33 10.71 13.08 -5.66
C ARG A 33 12.13 13.63 -5.52
N ASP A 34 13.04 12.86 -4.94
CA ASP A 34 14.46 13.22 -4.80
C ASP A 34 15.10 13.38 -6.18
N ARG A 35 14.81 12.48 -7.14
CA ARG A 35 15.25 12.61 -8.53
C ARG A 35 14.69 13.85 -9.22
N ASN A 36 13.42 14.19 -8.99
CA ASN A 36 12.83 15.40 -9.54
C ASN A 36 13.57 16.66 -9.04
N ASN A 37 13.92 16.70 -7.76
CA ASN A 37 14.66 17.81 -7.16
C ASN A 37 16.08 17.94 -7.75
N GLU A 38 16.77 16.84 -8.02
CA GLU A 38 18.06 16.86 -8.73
C GLU A 38 17.92 17.49 -10.13
N ILE A 39 16.87 17.13 -10.85
CA ILE A 39 16.60 17.65 -12.20
C ILE A 39 16.29 19.15 -12.16
N ALA A 40 15.44 19.59 -11.23
CA ALA A 40 15.16 21.01 -10.98
C ALA A 40 16.42 21.79 -10.58
N GLY A 41 17.38 21.13 -9.91
CA GLY A 41 18.71 21.65 -9.62
C GLY A 41 19.69 21.67 -10.81
N GLY A 42 19.23 21.34 -12.02
CA GLY A 42 20.01 21.38 -13.26
C GLY A 42 20.67 20.05 -13.65
N GLN A 43 20.32 18.93 -13.01
CA GLN A 43 20.91 17.60 -13.27
C GLN A 43 20.06 16.72 -14.22
N GLY A 44 19.21 17.33 -15.05
CA GLY A 44 18.42 16.63 -16.06
C GLY A 44 17.74 17.53 -17.08
N LYS A 45 16.91 16.93 -17.93
CA LYS A 45 16.29 17.63 -19.07
C LYS A 45 14.86 18.11 -18.80
N LYS A 46 14.08 17.32 -18.05
CA LYS A 46 12.65 17.55 -17.84
C LYS A 46 12.26 17.19 -16.41
N GLU A 47 11.83 18.20 -15.67
CA GLU A 47 11.22 18.02 -14.34
C GLU A 47 9.76 17.58 -14.48
N LEU A 48 9.25 16.98 -13.41
CA LEU A 48 7.83 16.75 -13.22
C LEU A 48 7.10 18.08 -13.18
N ASN A 49 5.94 18.14 -13.81
CA ASN A 49 5.06 19.29 -13.71
C ASN A 49 4.22 19.23 -12.41
N ALA A 50 3.55 20.34 -12.08
CA ALA A 50 2.72 20.45 -10.88
C ALA A 50 1.64 19.35 -10.75
N VAL A 51 1.08 18.86 -11.87
CA VAL A 51 0.09 17.77 -11.83
C VAL A 51 0.75 16.45 -11.42
N GLU A 52 1.96 16.19 -11.91
CA GLU A 52 2.71 14.98 -11.54
C GLU A 52 3.16 15.01 -10.08
N GLU A 53 3.55 16.16 -9.56
CA GLU A 53 3.83 16.34 -8.12
C GLU A 53 2.59 16.15 -7.26
N MET A 54 1.44 16.72 -7.65
CA MET A 54 0.18 16.47 -6.95
C MET A 54 -0.20 14.98 -6.95
N ILE A 55 0.09 14.26 -8.03
CA ILE A 55 -0.15 12.81 -8.08
C ILE A 55 0.77 12.05 -7.11
N LEU A 56 2.02 12.46 -6.95
CA LEU A 56 2.92 11.87 -5.94
C LEU A 56 2.34 12.04 -4.53
N ASP A 57 1.88 13.24 -4.20
CA ASP A 57 1.25 13.54 -2.91
C ASP A 57 -0.03 12.72 -2.69
N GLU A 58 -0.86 12.60 -3.73
CA GLU A 58 -2.08 11.79 -3.68
C GLU A 58 -1.77 10.32 -3.38
N TRP A 59 -0.79 9.72 -4.05
CA TRP A 59 -0.41 8.33 -3.80
C TRP A 59 0.19 8.14 -2.41
N GLU A 60 1.02 9.08 -1.95
CA GLU A 60 1.57 9.06 -0.60
C GLU A 60 0.45 9.04 0.45
N ASP A 61 -0.57 9.87 0.26
CA ASP A 61 -1.76 9.93 1.12
C ASP A 61 -2.61 8.65 1.05
N GLN A 62 -2.84 8.11 -0.15
CA GLN A 62 -3.59 6.87 -0.33
C GLN A 62 -2.89 5.68 0.36
N ILE A 63 -1.55 5.60 0.24
CA ILE A 63 -0.74 4.58 0.90
C ILE A 63 -0.82 4.73 2.43
N LYS A 64 -0.63 5.94 2.96
CA LYS A 64 -0.75 6.20 4.41
C LYS A 64 -2.13 5.85 4.95
N LYS A 65 -3.20 6.18 4.21
CA LYS A 65 -4.58 5.80 4.56
C LYS A 65 -4.75 4.27 4.57
N MET A 66 -4.14 3.56 3.63
CA MET A 66 -4.16 2.09 3.62
C MET A 66 -3.43 1.50 4.83
N MET A 67 -2.24 2.02 5.16
CA MET A 67 -1.50 1.60 6.35
C MET A 67 -2.32 1.82 7.63
N GLY A 68 -3.02 2.96 7.74
CA GLY A 68 -3.93 3.23 8.85
C GLY A 68 -5.06 2.20 8.95
N ARG A 69 -5.70 1.85 7.83
CA ARG A 69 -6.76 0.83 7.79
C ARG A 69 -6.26 -0.55 8.19
N ILE A 70 -5.08 -0.96 7.70
CA ILE A 70 -4.46 -2.23 8.10
C ILE A 70 -4.18 -2.24 9.60
N LYS A 71 -3.66 -1.14 10.14
CA LYS A 71 -3.40 -1.02 11.58
C LYS A 71 -4.68 -1.14 12.41
N THR A 72 -5.77 -0.50 12.00
CA THR A 72 -7.07 -0.64 12.67
C THR A 72 -7.53 -2.09 12.65
N GLN A 73 -7.50 -2.75 11.49
CA GLN A 73 -7.94 -4.15 11.37
C GLN A 73 -7.07 -5.10 12.22
N GLU A 74 -5.76 -4.88 12.24
CA GLU A 74 -4.82 -5.65 13.06
C GLU A 74 -5.13 -5.51 14.56
N GLN A 75 -5.45 -4.29 15.02
CA GLN A 75 -5.84 -4.03 16.41
C GLN A 75 -7.18 -4.68 16.77
N GLU A 76 -8.17 -4.58 15.89
CA GLU A 76 -9.47 -5.21 16.09
C GLU A 76 -9.32 -6.74 16.17
N LEU A 77 -8.57 -7.35 15.25
CA LEU A 77 -8.32 -8.79 15.25
C LEU A 77 -7.61 -9.27 16.52
N GLN A 78 -6.65 -8.50 17.04
CA GLN A 78 -5.98 -8.83 18.31
C GLN A 78 -6.93 -8.80 19.52
N TYR A 79 -7.96 -7.95 19.50
CA TYR A 79 -8.97 -7.89 20.55
C TYR A 79 -9.84 -9.15 20.58
N TYR A 80 -10.33 -9.61 19.43
CA TYR A 80 -11.24 -10.77 19.34
C TYR A 80 -10.56 -12.14 19.44
N ASN A 81 -9.25 -12.21 19.13
CA ASN A 81 -8.46 -13.45 19.18
C ASN A 81 -8.39 -14.06 20.60
N LYS A 82 -8.66 -13.28 21.65
CA LYS A 82 -8.74 -13.79 23.03
C LYS A 82 -10.02 -14.57 23.33
N ASP A 83 -11.09 -14.32 22.58
CA ASP A 83 -12.42 -14.78 22.95
C ASP A 83 -12.96 -15.87 21.99
N PHE A 84 -12.68 -15.83 20.68
CA PHE A 84 -13.16 -16.85 19.72
C PHE A 84 -12.27 -17.00 18.46
N PRO A 85 -12.19 -18.20 17.84
CA PRO A 85 -11.55 -18.38 16.54
C PRO A 85 -12.38 -17.72 15.42
N ILE A 86 -11.71 -17.02 14.50
CA ILE A 86 -12.35 -16.37 13.36
C ILE A 86 -12.68 -17.44 12.31
N THR A 87 -13.97 -17.71 12.12
CA THR A 87 -14.48 -18.58 11.07
C THR A 87 -14.70 -17.78 9.78
N ALA A 88 -14.83 -18.47 8.65
CA ALA A 88 -15.07 -17.83 7.34
C ALA A 88 -16.38 -17.01 7.29
N ASP A 89 -17.35 -17.30 8.17
CA ASP A 89 -18.63 -16.58 8.24
C ASP A 89 -18.59 -15.37 9.19
N HIS A 90 -17.41 -15.02 9.72
CA HIS A 90 -17.26 -13.95 10.68
C HIS A 90 -17.05 -12.60 9.97
N GLN A 91 -17.70 -11.53 10.43
CA GLN A 91 -17.60 -10.18 9.83
C GLN A 91 -16.15 -9.71 9.59
N TYR A 92 -15.23 -9.93 10.54
CA TYR A 92 -13.79 -9.61 10.37
C TYR A 92 -13.11 -10.33 9.20
N PHE A 93 -13.60 -11.49 8.81
CA PHE A 93 -13.14 -12.21 7.63
C PHE A 93 -13.57 -11.48 6.35
N ASP A 94 -14.84 -11.08 6.26
CA ASP A 94 -15.36 -10.31 5.13
C ASP A 94 -14.67 -8.94 4.99
N GLU A 95 -14.43 -8.26 6.11
CA GLU A 95 -13.69 -7.01 6.15
C GLU A 95 -12.24 -7.21 5.69
N HIS A 96 -11.58 -8.28 6.14
CA HIS A 96 -10.25 -8.64 5.67
C HIS A 96 -10.23 -8.92 4.16
N LEU A 97 -11.21 -9.65 3.62
CA LEU A 97 -11.31 -9.88 2.17
C LEU A 97 -11.51 -8.57 1.39
N GLY A 98 -12.36 -7.68 1.90
CA GLY A 98 -12.53 -6.34 1.35
C GLY A 98 -11.23 -5.53 1.38
N LEU A 99 -10.45 -5.66 2.45
CA LEU A 99 -9.15 -5.01 2.58
C LEU A 99 -8.13 -5.59 1.60
N ARG A 100 -8.10 -6.92 1.40
CA ARG A 100 -7.25 -7.59 0.40
C ARG A 100 -7.49 -7.06 -1.00
N GLN A 101 -8.75 -7.00 -1.43
CA GLN A 101 -9.12 -6.46 -2.75
C GLN A 101 -8.66 -5.01 -2.93
N ARG A 102 -8.80 -4.19 -1.88
CA ARG A 102 -8.34 -2.80 -1.89
C ARG A 102 -6.81 -2.71 -1.96
N MET A 103 -6.10 -3.58 -1.24
CA MET A 103 -4.64 -3.64 -1.25
C MET A 103 -4.10 -4.04 -2.63
N GLU A 104 -4.70 -5.06 -3.26
CA GLU A 104 -4.35 -5.49 -4.62
C GLU A 104 -4.56 -4.36 -5.64
N LYS A 105 -5.74 -3.72 -5.60
CA LYS A 105 -6.05 -2.60 -6.49
C LYS A 105 -5.07 -1.42 -6.29
N LEU A 106 -4.79 -1.06 -5.03
CA LEU A 106 -3.85 0.01 -4.71
C LEU A 106 -2.46 -0.32 -5.25
N SER A 107 -1.97 -1.53 -4.98
CA SER A 107 -0.63 -1.97 -5.39
C SER A 107 -0.45 -1.91 -6.90
N ASN A 108 -1.42 -2.43 -7.66
CA ASN A 108 -1.36 -2.39 -9.12
C ASN A 108 -1.33 -0.97 -9.66
N ASN A 109 -2.14 -0.07 -9.09
CA ASN A 109 -2.20 1.32 -9.53
C ASN A 109 -0.91 2.08 -9.20
N VAL A 110 -0.37 1.89 -7.99
CA VAL A 110 0.88 2.52 -7.54
C VAL A 110 2.06 2.05 -8.39
N ILE A 111 2.18 0.74 -8.65
CA ILE A 111 3.23 0.18 -9.51
C ILE A 111 3.15 0.77 -10.92
N ALA A 112 1.95 0.80 -11.52
CA ALA A 112 1.75 1.38 -12.83
C ALA A 112 2.21 2.85 -12.86
N LYS A 113 1.81 3.64 -11.85
CA LYS A 113 2.15 5.06 -11.81
C LYS A 113 3.64 5.30 -11.56
N ILE A 114 4.27 4.55 -10.65
CA ILE A 114 5.72 4.60 -10.42
C ILE A 114 6.47 4.32 -11.72
N SER A 115 6.07 3.29 -12.47
CA SER A 115 6.65 2.97 -13.78
C SER A 115 6.54 4.15 -14.75
N ASP A 116 5.39 4.81 -14.81
CA ASP A 116 5.18 5.94 -15.73
C ASP A 116 6.04 7.16 -15.34
N LEU A 117 6.13 7.48 -14.04
CA LEU A 117 6.95 8.59 -13.55
C LEU A 117 8.45 8.32 -13.76
N ILE A 118 8.90 7.09 -13.56
CA ILE A 118 10.29 6.70 -13.86
C ILE A 118 10.60 6.93 -15.34
N LYS A 119 9.68 6.58 -16.25
CA LYS A 119 9.88 6.84 -17.70
C LYS A 119 10.00 8.33 -18.00
N GLU A 120 9.14 9.16 -17.41
CA GLU A 120 9.19 10.62 -17.61
C GLU A 120 10.52 11.23 -17.12
N LEU A 121 11.07 10.75 -16.00
CA LEU A 121 12.31 11.26 -15.41
C LEU A 121 13.59 10.65 -16.01
N SER A 122 13.49 9.59 -16.80
CA SER A 122 14.66 8.88 -17.37
C SER A 122 15.09 9.39 -18.75
N VAL A 123 14.31 10.30 -19.37
CA VAL A 123 14.52 10.80 -20.74
C VAL A 123 15.15 12.20 -20.74
#